data_AF-A0A4U1CIJ0-F1
#
_entry.id   AF-A0A4U1CIJ0-F1
#
_cell.length_a   1.000
_cell.length_b   1.000
_cell.length_c   1.000
_cell.angle_alpha   90.00
_cell.angle_beta   90.00
_cell.angle_gamma   90.00
#
_symmetry.space_group_name_H-M   'P 1'
#
loop_
_entity.id
_entity.type
_entity.pdbx_description
1 polymer ?
#
loop_
_entity_poly.entity_id
_entity_poly.type
_entity_poly.pdbx_seq_one_letter_code
_entity_poly.pdbx_strand_id
1 'polypeptide(L)'
;MTRITEQPSLYDHLETKSVEELTRYINQEDAKVAKVIEGELPSINKLISAIVDKLNAGGRMFYLGAGSGGRLSVLDVIELPTTYGLPNGIYNAILAGGIERMADALEEKEDELEEGWNALVDAGVNTGDIVVGISASGTTPFVLEGLKRCRSLNVTTGCIVSNPSSPIADQADYPVEVVTGPEFITGSTRMKCGTAQKMLFDMISTTVMTRIGRIEGNNMVNVKLINDKILDRGVKMLMQKAEIKNYEEAKSILLAHGTVKEAMENIMKKHI
;
A
#
# COMPACT_ATOMS: atom_id res chain seq x y z
N MET A 1 -23.42 -12.08 2.52
CA MET A 1 -21.97 -12.23 2.27
C MET A 1 -21.55 -13.66 2.56
N THR A 2 -20.81 -14.30 1.66
CA THR A 2 -20.17 -15.60 1.91
C THR A 2 -18.77 -15.36 2.49
N ARG A 3 -18.46 -15.95 3.65
CA ARG A 3 -17.14 -15.85 4.28
C ARG A 3 -16.20 -16.92 3.73
N ILE A 4 -15.65 -16.67 2.54
CA ILE A 4 -14.70 -17.56 1.86
C ILE A 4 -13.39 -17.66 2.66
N THR A 5 -12.95 -16.58 3.31
CA THR A 5 -11.75 -16.58 4.16
C THR A 5 -11.80 -17.60 5.31
N GLU A 6 -13.00 -17.95 5.77
CA GLU A 6 -13.24 -18.90 6.88
C GLU A 6 -13.59 -20.31 6.39
N GLN A 7 -13.69 -20.52 5.08
CA GLN A 7 -13.98 -21.85 4.55
C GLN A 7 -12.82 -22.81 4.81
N PRO A 8 -13.10 -24.12 4.97
CA PRO A 8 -12.05 -25.11 5.10
C PRO A 8 -11.05 -25.06 3.94
N SER A 9 -9.78 -25.27 4.27
CA SER A 9 -8.73 -25.47 3.27
C SER A 9 -9.11 -26.56 2.27
N LEU A 10 -8.58 -26.42 1.04
CA LEU A 10 -8.66 -27.47 0.01
C LEU A 10 -7.77 -28.69 0.33
N TYR A 11 -6.96 -28.58 1.38
CA TYR A 11 -6.03 -29.60 1.84
C TYR A 11 -6.39 -30.02 3.26
N ASP A 12 -6.12 -31.28 3.58
CA ASP A 12 -6.44 -31.88 4.88
C ASP A 12 -5.33 -32.85 5.32
N HIS A 13 -5.32 -33.24 6.60
CA HIS A 13 -4.29 -34.06 7.23
C HIS A 13 -2.87 -33.51 6.96
N LEU A 14 -2.70 -32.20 7.16
CA LEU A 14 -1.47 -31.47 6.82
C LEU A 14 -0.28 -31.92 7.69
N GLU A 15 -0.54 -32.28 8.94
CA GLU A 15 0.44 -32.75 9.92
C GLU A 15 1.12 -34.07 9.52
N THR A 16 0.52 -34.84 8.60
CA THR A 16 1.11 -36.09 8.09
C THR A 16 1.86 -35.91 6.77
N LYS A 17 1.88 -34.71 6.20
CA LYS A 17 2.54 -34.43 4.91
C LYS A 17 4.02 -34.18 5.09
N SER A 18 4.81 -34.55 4.09
CA SER A 18 6.22 -34.20 4.03
C SER A 18 6.41 -32.68 3.83
N VAL A 19 7.58 -32.17 4.20
CA VAL A 19 7.95 -30.76 3.95
C VAL A 19 7.86 -30.41 2.47
N GLU A 20 8.25 -31.32 1.58
CA GLU A 20 8.17 -31.12 0.13
C GLU A 20 6.72 -30.97 -0.35
N GLU A 21 5.82 -31.81 0.15
CA GLU A 21 4.38 -31.68 -0.15
C GLU A 21 3.82 -30.36 0.35
N LEU A 22 4.09 -30.00 1.61
CA LEU A 22 3.57 -28.77 2.22
C LEU A 22 4.03 -27.53 1.45
N THR A 23 5.31 -27.42 1.15
CA THR A 23 5.88 -26.28 0.42
C THR A 23 5.36 -26.20 -1.02
N ARG A 24 5.19 -27.35 -1.70
CA ARG A 24 4.57 -27.42 -3.02
C ARG A 24 3.11 -26.96 -2.99
N TYR A 25 2.32 -27.40 -2.02
CA TYR A 25 0.91 -27.01 -1.91
C TYR A 25 0.72 -25.53 -1.59
N ILE A 26 1.53 -24.99 -0.67
CA ILE A 26 1.53 -23.55 -0.38
C ILE A 26 1.86 -22.75 -1.66
N ASN A 27 2.90 -23.14 -2.39
CA ASN A 27 3.28 -22.45 -3.63
C ASN A 27 2.19 -22.52 -4.72
N GLN A 28 1.49 -23.65 -4.83
CA GLN A 28 0.36 -23.79 -5.75
C GLN A 28 -0.79 -22.84 -5.40
N GLU A 29 -1.07 -22.62 -4.11
CA GLU A 29 -2.05 -21.63 -3.65
C GLU A 29 -1.57 -20.21 -3.95
N ASP A 30 -0.31 -19.88 -3.65
CA ASP A 30 0.27 -18.56 -3.89
C ASP A 30 0.25 -18.17 -5.39
N ALA A 31 0.51 -19.13 -6.28
CA ALA A 31 0.52 -18.90 -7.72
C ALA A 31 -0.84 -18.39 -8.27
N LYS A 32 -1.94 -18.66 -7.55
CA LYS A 32 -3.29 -18.21 -7.94
C LYS A 32 -3.51 -16.71 -7.71
N VAL A 33 -2.80 -16.12 -6.74
CA VAL A 33 -3.04 -14.75 -6.26
C VAL A 33 -2.93 -13.73 -7.38
N ALA A 34 -1.86 -13.80 -8.18
CA ALA A 34 -1.66 -12.86 -9.29
C ALA A 34 -2.79 -12.91 -10.32
N LYS A 35 -3.33 -14.10 -10.60
CA LYS A 35 -4.42 -14.28 -11.57
C LYS A 35 -5.74 -13.70 -11.06
N VAL A 36 -5.99 -13.81 -9.75
CA VAL A 36 -7.17 -13.19 -9.12
C VAL A 36 -7.06 -11.66 -9.20
N ILE A 37 -5.89 -11.10 -8.88
CA ILE A 37 -5.65 -9.65 -9.00
C ILE A 37 -5.84 -9.16 -10.44
N GLU A 38 -5.40 -9.94 -11.44
CA GLU A 38 -5.61 -9.60 -12.85
C GLU A 38 -7.09 -9.39 -13.19
N GLY A 39 -7.98 -10.21 -12.62
CA GLY A 39 -9.43 -10.07 -12.78
C GLY A 39 -9.99 -8.80 -12.16
N GLU A 40 -9.36 -8.30 -11.10
CA GLU A 40 -9.79 -7.12 -10.35
C GLU A 40 -9.13 -5.80 -10.81
N LEU A 41 -8.29 -5.83 -11.86
CA LEU A 41 -7.66 -4.61 -12.39
C LEU A 41 -8.66 -3.46 -12.66
N PRO A 42 -9.90 -3.67 -13.16
CA PRO A 42 -10.85 -2.58 -13.33
C PRO A 42 -11.24 -1.87 -12.03
N SER A 43 -11.44 -2.60 -10.93
CA SER A 43 -11.78 -2.01 -9.62
C SER A 43 -10.56 -1.33 -8.99
N ILE A 44 -9.39 -1.97 -9.08
CA ILE A 44 -8.10 -1.42 -8.64
C ILE A 44 -7.79 -0.10 -9.36
N ASN A 45 -7.96 -0.05 -10.69
CA ASN A 45 -7.71 1.16 -11.47
C ASN A 45 -8.61 2.32 -11.04
N LYS A 46 -9.89 2.07 -10.74
CA LYS A 46 -10.81 3.11 -10.24
C LYS A 46 -10.36 3.66 -8.89
N LEU A 47 -9.96 2.78 -7.97
CA LEU A 47 -9.43 3.19 -6.67
C LEU A 47 -8.17 4.04 -6.83
N ILE A 48 -7.21 3.59 -7.65
CA ILE A 48 -5.96 4.31 -7.92
C ILE A 48 -6.25 5.68 -8.54
N SER A 49 -7.15 5.77 -9.52
CA SER A 49 -7.54 7.06 -10.11
C SER A 49 -8.10 8.02 -9.07
N ALA A 50 -8.99 7.55 -8.19
CA ALA A 50 -9.54 8.38 -7.12
C ALA A 50 -8.45 8.88 -6.14
N ILE A 51 -7.47 8.02 -5.80
CA ILE A 51 -6.33 8.41 -4.96
C ILE A 51 -5.51 9.50 -5.66
N VAL A 52 -5.17 9.30 -6.94
CA VAL A 52 -4.40 10.28 -7.74
C VAL A 52 -5.12 11.63 -7.79
N ASP A 53 -6.43 11.63 -8.04
CA ASP A 53 -7.22 12.85 -8.13
C ASP A 53 -7.22 13.62 -6.80
N LYS A 54 -7.36 12.91 -5.67
CA LYS A 54 -7.32 13.49 -4.33
C LYS A 54 -5.96 14.10 -4.00
N LEU A 55 -4.87 13.39 -4.29
CA LEU A 55 -3.52 13.90 -4.05
C LEU A 55 -3.19 15.11 -4.94
N ASN A 56 -3.61 15.10 -6.21
CA ASN A 56 -3.42 16.24 -7.11
C ASN A 56 -4.23 17.47 -6.68
N ALA A 57 -5.36 17.27 -6.01
CA ALA A 57 -6.14 18.35 -5.39
C ALA A 57 -5.55 18.85 -4.05
N GLY A 58 -4.40 18.32 -3.62
CA GLY A 58 -3.74 18.70 -2.37
C GLY A 58 -4.24 17.94 -1.13
N GLY A 59 -5.09 16.92 -1.32
CA GLY A 59 -5.53 16.02 -0.27
C GLY A 59 -4.48 14.98 0.13
N ARG A 60 -4.84 14.13 1.09
CA ARG A 60 -4.00 13.04 1.60
C ARG A 60 -4.70 11.69 1.45
N MET A 61 -3.92 10.63 1.58
CA MET A 61 -4.39 9.26 1.55
C MET A 61 -4.12 8.58 2.89
N PHE A 62 -5.10 7.84 3.39
CA PHE A 62 -5.01 7.07 4.63
C PHE A 62 -5.38 5.62 4.38
N TYR A 63 -4.50 4.67 4.69
CA TYR A 63 -4.93 3.31 4.98
C TYR A 63 -5.51 3.24 6.38
N LEU A 64 -6.62 2.51 6.54
CA LEU A 64 -7.22 2.19 7.84
C LEU A 64 -7.31 0.66 7.95
N GLY A 65 -6.54 0.05 8.82
CA GLY A 65 -6.45 -1.41 8.86
C GLY A 65 -6.07 -1.98 10.21
N ALA A 66 -6.22 -3.29 10.30
CA ALA A 66 -5.84 -4.07 11.46
C ALA A 66 -5.15 -5.39 11.04
N GLY A 67 -4.62 -6.12 12.03
CA GLY A 67 -3.97 -7.41 11.80
C GLY A 67 -2.85 -7.35 10.75
N SER A 68 -2.67 -8.43 9.99
CA SER A 68 -1.63 -8.53 8.95
C SER A 68 -1.81 -7.49 7.84
N GLY A 69 -3.04 -7.23 7.39
CA GLY A 69 -3.31 -6.27 6.32
C GLY A 69 -2.95 -4.84 6.71
N GLY A 70 -3.31 -4.43 7.94
CA GLY A 70 -2.90 -3.13 8.48
C GLY A 70 -1.38 -3.00 8.60
N ARG A 71 -0.69 -4.03 9.08
CA ARG A 71 0.80 -4.02 9.16
C ARG A 71 1.45 -3.91 7.78
N LEU A 72 0.93 -4.63 6.78
CA LEU A 72 1.41 -4.52 5.39
C LEU A 72 1.15 -3.12 4.82
N SER A 73 0.06 -2.46 5.20
CA SER A 73 -0.17 -1.07 4.81
C SER A 73 0.84 -0.10 5.43
N VAL A 74 1.26 -0.34 6.68
CA VAL A 74 2.36 0.42 7.31
C VAL A 74 3.65 0.22 6.53
N LEU A 75 3.97 -1.02 6.13
CA LEU A 75 5.15 -1.33 5.31
C LEU A 75 5.16 -0.53 4.00
N ASP A 76 4.04 -0.46 3.29
CA ASP A 76 3.92 0.35 2.07
C ASP A 76 4.23 1.83 2.34
N VAL A 77 3.61 2.41 3.37
CA VAL A 77 3.76 3.84 3.71
C VAL A 77 5.18 4.21 4.12
N ILE A 78 5.86 3.40 4.93
CA ILE A 78 7.21 3.74 5.43
C ILE A 78 8.27 3.77 4.33
N GLU A 79 8.04 3.09 3.20
CA GLU A 79 8.98 3.07 2.08
C GLU A 79 8.86 4.33 1.20
N LEU A 80 7.69 4.96 1.11
CA LEU A 80 7.43 6.06 0.16
C LEU A 80 8.33 7.29 0.34
N PRO A 81 8.64 7.77 1.57
CA PRO A 81 9.51 8.92 1.75
C PRO A 81 10.93 8.69 1.24
N THR A 82 11.44 7.47 1.34
CA THR A 82 12.80 7.12 0.91
C THR A 82 12.83 6.82 -0.59
N THR A 83 11.88 6.01 -1.06
CA THR A 83 11.81 5.51 -2.44
C THR A 83 11.42 6.62 -3.42
N TYR A 84 10.43 7.43 -3.06
CA TYR A 84 9.80 8.40 -3.96
C TYR A 84 9.98 9.86 -3.52
N GLY A 85 10.70 10.11 -2.41
CA GLY A 85 10.88 11.46 -1.88
C GLY A 85 9.58 12.10 -1.42
N LEU A 86 8.56 11.29 -1.11
CA LEU A 86 7.26 11.79 -0.68
C LEU A 86 7.38 12.45 0.71
N PRO A 87 6.84 13.65 0.93
CA PRO A 87 6.75 14.22 2.26
C PRO A 87 5.91 13.34 3.19
N ASN A 88 6.32 13.24 4.45
CA ASN A 88 5.53 12.58 5.48
C ASN A 88 4.16 13.27 5.62
N GLY A 89 3.11 12.51 5.93
CA GLY A 89 1.77 13.06 6.12
C GLY A 89 0.89 13.10 4.86
N ILE A 90 1.45 12.92 3.66
CA ILE A 90 0.66 12.86 2.41
C ILE A 90 0.00 11.48 2.22
N TYR A 91 0.71 10.44 2.62
CA TYR A 91 0.28 9.05 2.53
C TYR A 91 0.52 8.44 3.91
N ASN A 92 -0.53 7.87 4.50
CA ASN A 92 -0.57 7.57 5.93
C ASN A 92 -1.16 6.18 6.17
N ALA A 93 -0.79 5.57 7.30
CA ALA A 93 -1.40 4.34 7.78
C ALA A 93 -1.96 4.55 9.18
N ILE A 94 -3.17 4.06 9.42
CA ILE A 94 -3.81 3.97 10.72
C ILE A 94 -3.96 2.49 11.02
N LEU A 95 -3.25 2.03 12.06
CA LEU A 95 -3.20 0.64 12.49
C LEU A 95 -3.94 0.49 13.82
N ALA A 96 -4.87 -0.46 13.90
CA ALA A 96 -5.51 -0.83 15.16
C ALA A 96 -4.45 -1.21 16.22
N GLY A 97 -4.57 -0.64 17.42
CA GLY A 97 -3.59 -0.81 18.49
C GLY A 97 -2.29 0.01 18.35
N GLY A 98 -2.16 0.85 17.32
CA GLY A 98 -1.04 1.79 17.15
C GLY A 98 0.15 1.23 16.36
N ILE A 99 0.83 2.10 15.60
CA ILE A 99 2.00 1.74 14.79
C ILE A 99 3.20 1.37 15.68
N GLU A 100 3.34 2.04 16.83
CA GLU A 100 4.38 1.79 17.82
C GLU A 100 4.34 0.37 18.40
N ARG A 101 3.18 -0.30 18.31
CA ARG A 101 2.96 -1.67 18.75
C ARG A 101 2.80 -2.65 17.58
N MET A 102 3.28 -2.29 16.38
CA MET A 102 3.11 -3.14 15.20
C MET A 102 3.65 -4.57 15.37
N ALA A 103 4.66 -4.75 16.23
CA ALA A 103 5.25 -6.05 16.56
C ALA A 103 4.42 -6.90 17.54
N ASP A 104 3.48 -6.30 18.28
CA ASP A 104 2.84 -6.93 19.46
C ASP A 104 1.56 -7.72 19.13
N ALA A 105 1.22 -7.97 17.87
CA ALA A 105 0.10 -8.82 17.44
C ALA A 105 -1.23 -8.64 18.23
N LEU A 106 -1.66 -7.40 18.47
CA LEU A 106 -2.85 -7.06 19.28
C LEU A 106 -4.17 -7.28 18.52
N GLU A 107 -4.53 -8.54 18.33
CA GLU A 107 -5.75 -8.93 17.57
C GLU A 107 -7.05 -8.47 18.25
N GLU A 108 -7.06 -8.28 19.57
CA GLU A 108 -8.24 -7.78 20.29
C GLU A 108 -8.62 -6.34 19.90
N LYS A 109 -7.68 -5.56 19.35
CA LYS A 109 -7.92 -4.18 18.92
C LYS A 109 -8.73 -4.07 17.63
N GLU A 110 -8.94 -5.18 16.94
CA GLU A 110 -9.78 -5.23 15.73
C GLU A 110 -11.26 -4.95 16.02
N ASP A 111 -11.70 -5.22 17.25
CA ASP A 111 -13.09 -5.08 17.70
C ASP A 111 -13.44 -3.71 18.29
N GLU A 112 -12.45 -2.81 18.40
CA GLU A 112 -12.63 -1.46 18.95
C GLU A 112 -13.30 -0.53 17.92
N LEU A 113 -14.62 -0.34 18.06
CA LEU A 113 -15.46 0.37 17.08
C LEU A 113 -15.05 1.82 16.84
N GLU A 114 -14.65 2.54 17.89
CA GLU A 114 -14.41 3.99 17.81
C GLU A 114 -12.93 4.33 17.59
N GLU A 115 -11.99 3.41 17.87
CA GLU A 115 -10.55 3.71 17.80
C GLU A 115 -10.11 4.10 16.38
N GLY A 116 -10.65 3.43 15.35
CA GLY A 116 -10.29 3.73 13.96
C GLY A 116 -10.72 5.12 13.52
N TRP A 117 -11.92 5.54 13.92
CA TRP A 117 -12.42 6.88 13.65
C TRP A 117 -11.66 7.94 14.45
N ASN A 118 -11.43 7.70 15.75
CA ASN A 118 -10.69 8.64 16.60
C ASN A 118 -9.27 8.89 16.08
N ALA A 119 -8.56 7.82 15.66
CA ALA A 119 -7.23 7.96 15.08
C ALA A 119 -7.22 8.77 13.76
N LEU A 120 -8.26 8.64 12.94
CA LEU A 120 -8.42 9.47 11.74
C LEU A 120 -8.69 10.94 12.08
N VAL A 121 -9.50 11.20 13.11
CA VAL A 121 -9.76 12.56 13.62
C VAL A 121 -8.49 13.19 14.18
N ASP A 122 -7.71 12.45 14.95
CA ASP A 122 -6.42 12.91 15.51
C ASP A 122 -5.41 13.21 14.40
N ALA A 123 -5.45 12.46 13.30
CA ALA A 123 -4.68 12.75 12.09
C ALA A 123 -5.25 13.89 11.22
N GLY A 124 -6.39 14.48 11.64
CA GLY A 124 -7.04 15.61 11.00
C GLY A 124 -7.71 15.28 9.67
N VAL A 125 -8.24 14.06 9.49
CA VAL A 125 -8.92 13.66 8.24
C VAL A 125 -10.02 14.65 7.86
N ASN A 126 -10.17 14.93 6.56
CA ASN A 126 -11.21 15.81 6.04
C ASN A 126 -11.68 15.40 4.64
N THR A 127 -12.66 16.11 4.08
CA THR A 127 -13.30 15.78 2.79
C THR A 127 -12.36 15.90 1.58
N GLY A 128 -11.23 16.59 1.72
CA GLY A 128 -10.17 16.62 0.72
C GLY A 128 -9.38 15.32 0.63
N ASP A 129 -9.47 14.46 1.65
CA ASP A 129 -8.73 13.20 1.75
C ASP A 129 -9.49 12.01 1.15
N ILE A 130 -8.81 10.87 1.11
CA ILE A 130 -9.38 9.54 0.85
C ILE A 130 -8.91 8.53 1.89
N VAL A 131 -9.82 7.70 2.39
CA VAL A 131 -9.54 6.63 3.36
C VAL A 131 -9.79 5.27 2.72
N VAL A 132 -8.80 4.38 2.76
CA VAL A 132 -8.86 3.03 2.20
C VAL A 132 -8.83 2.00 3.32
N GLY A 133 -9.97 1.34 3.56
CA GLY A 133 -10.10 0.31 4.58
C GLY A 133 -9.49 -1.02 4.16
N ILE A 134 -8.70 -1.64 5.02
CA ILE A 134 -8.00 -2.90 4.75
C ILE A 134 -8.51 -3.98 5.71
N SER A 135 -9.16 -5.01 5.18
CA SER A 135 -9.64 -6.15 5.98
C SER A 135 -9.83 -7.38 5.11
N ALA A 136 -9.08 -8.46 5.35
CA ALA A 136 -9.27 -9.70 4.59
C ALA A 136 -10.70 -10.25 4.77
N SER A 137 -11.20 -10.27 6.01
CA SER A 137 -12.56 -10.76 6.32
C SER A 137 -13.64 -9.88 5.71
N GLY A 138 -13.38 -8.58 5.51
CA GLY A 138 -14.37 -7.59 5.07
C GLY A 138 -15.37 -7.22 6.17
N THR A 139 -15.11 -7.61 7.42
CA THR A 139 -16.02 -7.41 8.56
C THR A 139 -15.37 -6.82 9.81
N THR A 140 -14.06 -6.51 9.77
CA THR A 140 -13.30 -5.97 10.91
C THR A 140 -13.96 -4.69 11.46
N PRO A 141 -14.46 -4.68 12.70
CA PRO A 141 -15.25 -3.57 13.24
C PRO A 141 -14.52 -2.22 13.26
N PHE A 142 -13.24 -2.20 13.65
CA PHE A 142 -12.37 -1.01 13.61
C PHE A 142 -12.37 -0.31 12.24
N VAL A 143 -12.31 -1.11 11.16
CA VAL A 143 -12.29 -0.60 9.79
C VAL A 143 -13.69 -0.21 9.32
N LEU A 144 -14.69 -1.06 9.62
CA LEU A 144 -16.07 -0.88 9.19
C LEU A 144 -16.67 0.42 9.74
N GLU A 145 -16.59 0.64 11.05
CA GLU A 145 -17.16 1.84 11.66
C GLU A 145 -16.37 3.09 11.25
N GLY A 146 -15.04 3.00 11.11
CA GLY A 146 -14.22 4.10 10.57
C GLY A 146 -14.68 4.55 9.18
N LEU A 147 -14.82 3.63 8.22
CA LEU A 147 -15.29 3.97 6.87
C LEU A 147 -16.73 4.50 6.85
N LYS A 148 -17.62 3.92 7.66
CA LYS A 148 -19.00 4.39 7.82
C LYS A 148 -19.05 5.83 8.32
N ARG A 149 -18.17 6.22 9.25
CA ARG A 149 -18.05 7.60 9.72
C ARG A 149 -17.50 8.53 8.65
N CYS A 150 -16.44 8.12 7.95
CA CYS A 150 -15.91 8.84 6.78
C CYS A 150 -17.03 9.15 5.78
N ARG A 151 -17.82 8.15 5.38
CA ARG A 151 -18.94 8.34 4.43
C ARG A 151 -20.01 9.27 4.96
N SER A 152 -20.40 9.15 6.23
CA SER A 152 -21.40 10.04 6.84
C SER A 152 -20.97 11.52 6.84
N LEU A 153 -19.67 11.78 6.71
CA LEU A 153 -19.05 13.10 6.66
C LEU A 153 -18.53 13.47 5.26
N ASN A 154 -18.90 12.70 4.22
CA ASN A 154 -18.50 12.91 2.83
C ASN A 154 -16.98 12.84 2.58
N VAL A 155 -16.23 12.14 3.42
CA VAL A 155 -14.85 11.74 3.11
C VAL A 155 -14.92 10.57 2.14
N THR A 156 -14.19 10.66 1.04
CA THR A 156 -14.16 9.61 0.01
C THR A 156 -13.56 8.33 0.58
N THR A 157 -14.20 7.18 0.32
CA THR A 157 -13.74 5.89 0.85
C THR A 157 -13.42 4.87 -0.24
N GLY A 158 -12.39 4.07 -0.01
CA GLY A 158 -12.10 2.85 -0.76
C GLY A 158 -11.94 1.68 0.21
N CYS A 159 -11.86 0.46 -0.32
CA CYS A 159 -11.46 -0.68 0.50
C CYS A 159 -10.75 -1.77 -0.29
N ILE A 160 -10.01 -2.61 0.43
CA ILE A 160 -9.44 -3.86 -0.07
C ILE A 160 -9.88 -4.99 0.87
N VAL A 161 -10.70 -5.90 0.35
CA VAL A 161 -11.27 -7.03 1.07
C VAL A 161 -11.12 -8.34 0.29
N SER A 162 -11.26 -9.48 0.95
CA SER A 162 -11.06 -10.80 0.32
C SER A 162 -12.31 -11.69 0.31
N ASN A 163 -13.46 -11.10 0.66
CA ASN A 163 -14.76 -11.75 0.58
C ASN A 163 -15.73 -10.87 -0.21
N PRO A 164 -16.61 -11.45 -1.05
CA PRO A 164 -17.50 -10.69 -1.91
C PRO A 164 -18.69 -10.11 -1.15
N SER A 165 -19.13 -8.91 -1.55
CA SER A 165 -20.27 -8.19 -0.97
C SER A 165 -20.14 -8.05 0.55
N SER A 166 -18.97 -7.59 0.99
CA SER A 166 -18.67 -7.42 2.41
C SER A 166 -19.30 -6.15 3.00
N PRO A 167 -19.62 -6.14 4.31
CA PRO A 167 -20.05 -4.91 4.99
C PRO A 167 -19.09 -3.73 4.79
N ILE A 168 -17.78 -3.98 4.77
CA ILE A 168 -16.79 -2.93 4.49
C ILE A 168 -16.89 -2.41 3.05
N ALA A 169 -17.09 -3.30 2.08
CA ALA A 169 -17.28 -2.90 0.67
C ALA A 169 -18.54 -2.05 0.48
N ASP A 170 -19.62 -2.34 1.21
CA ASP A 170 -20.83 -1.51 1.21
C ASP A 170 -20.57 -0.09 1.76
N GLN A 171 -19.51 0.09 2.56
CA GLN A 171 -19.06 1.39 3.08
C GLN A 171 -17.88 1.99 2.27
N ALA A 172 -17.65 1.52 1.04
CA ALA A 172 -16.63 2.06 0.14
C ALA A 172 -17.26 2.67 -1.13
N ASP A 173 -16.79 3.85 -1.56
CA ASP A 173 -17.10 4.38 -2.89
C ASP A 173 -16.34 3.60 -3.99
N TYR A 174 -15.13 3.12 -3.65
CA TYR A 174 -14.23 2.37 -4.53
C TYR A 174 -13.84 1.02 -3.89
N PRO A 175 -14.74 0.01 -3.90
CA PRO A 175 -14.43 -1.30 -3.37
C PRO A 175 -13.52 -2.10 -4.30
N VAL A 176 -12.54 -2.79 -3.73
CA VAL A 176 -11.70 -3.80 -4.39
C VAL A 176 -11.86 -5.11 -3.62
N GLU A 177 -12.49 -6.11 -4.26
CA GLU A 177 -12.81 -7.41 -3.64
C GLU A 177 -11.95 -8.53 -4.26
N VAL A 178 -10.79 -8.80 -3.66
CA VAL A 178 -9.83 -9.80 -4.18
C VAL A 178 -10.05 -11.16 -3.52
N VAL A 179 -10.94 -11.95 -4.11
CA VAL A 179 -11.37 -13.26 -3.58
C VAL A 179 -10.39 -14.37 -4.00
N THR A 180 -9.42 -14.68 -3.13
CA THR A 180 -8.36 -15.67 -3.40
C THR A 180 -8.75 -17.13 -3.10
N GLY A 181 -9.98 -17.37 -2.66
CA GLY A 181 -10.47 -18.67 -2.20
C GLY A 181 -10.09 -18.99 -0.74
N PRO A 182 -10.44 -20.19 -0.24
CA PRO A 182 -10.06 -20.62 1.12
C PRO A 182 -8.54 -20.63 1.30
N GLU A 183 -8.06 -20.28 2.49
CA GLU A 183 -6.63 -20.26 2.79
C GLU A 183 -6.05 -21.67 2.93
N PHE A 184 -4.73 -21.82 2.72
CA PHE A 184 -4.05 -23.11 2.87
C PHE A 184 -4.19 -23.66 4.30
N ILE A 185 -4.09 -22.78 5.30
CA ILE A 185 -4.56 -23.05 6.67
C ILE A 185 -5.87 -22.30 6.85
N THR A 186 -6.95 -23.01 7.17
CA THR A 186 -8.29 -22.43 7.38
C THR A 186 -8.24 -21.19 8.26
N GLY A 187 -8.78 -20.06 7.78
CA GLY A 187 -8.82 -18.78 8.51
C GLY A 187 -7.50 -18.00 8.56
N SER A 188 -6.37 -18.57 8.12
CA SER A 188 -5.06 -17.89 8.20
C SER A 188 -4.86 -16.89 7.06
N THR A 189 -5.62 -15.79 7.06
CA THR A 189 -5.63 -14.77 6.01
C THR A 189 -4.31 -13.98 5.87
N ARG A 190 -3.35 -14.16 6.77
CA ARG A 190 -1.97 -13.65 6.58
C ARG A 190 -1.25 -14.29 5.39
N MET A 191 -1.80 -15.35 4.81
CA MET A 191 -1.25 -16.08 3.66
C MET A 191 -1.71 -15.44 2.35
N LYS A 192 -2.59 -16.06 1.55
CA LYS A 192 -2.93 -15.54 0.21
C LYS A 192 -3.56 -14.15 0.26
N CYS A 193 -4.45 -13.87 1.22
CA CYS A 193 -5.05 -12.54 1.34
C CYS A 193 -3.99 -11.48 1.66
N GLY A 194 -3.06 -11.77 2.58
CA GLY A 194 -1.91 -10.91 2.89
C GLY A 194 -1.00 -10.70 1.67
N THR A 195 -0.66 -11.76 0.94
CA THR A 195 0.11 -11.68 -0.32
C THR A 195 -0.61 -10.81 -1.34
N ALA A 196 -1.93 -10.97 -1.50
CA ALA A 196 -2.72 -10.17 -2.41
C ALA A 196 -2.69 -8.68 -2.01
N GLN A 197 -2.90 -8.38 -0.73
CA GLN A 197 -2.83 -7.02 -0.19
C GLN A 197 -1.46 -6.39 -0.44
N LYS A 198 -0.36 -7.11 -0.21
CA LYS A 198 0.99 -6.60 -0.50
C LYS A 198 1.17 -6.28 -1.99
N MET A 199 0.76 -7.17 -2.88
CA MET A 199 0.83 -6.91 -4.32
C MET A 199 -0.01 -5.69 -4.73
N LEU A 200 -1.19 -5.51 -4.12
CA LEU A 200 -2.03 -4.33 -4.36
C LEU A 200 -1.40 -3.06 -3.83
N PHE A 201 -0.77 -3.08 -2.66
CA PHE A 201 -0.05 -1.92 -2.14
C PHE A 201 1.08 -1.49 -3.09
N ASP A 202 1.88 -2.45 -3.57
CA ASP A 202 2.92 -2.16 -4.58
C ASP A 202 2.34 -1.54 -5.86
N MET A 203 1.21 -2.07 -6.36
CA MET A 203 0.52 -1.54 -7.53
C MET A 203 -0.02 -0.12 -7.28
N ILE A 204 -0.70 0.09 -6.16
CA ILE A 204 -1.35 1.35 -5.80
C ILE A 204 -0.29 2.42 -5.60
N SER A 205 0.64 2.22 -4.67
CA SER A 205 1.61 3.25 -4.30
C SER A 205 2.53 3.58 -5.48
N THR A 206 3.06 2.57 -6.20
CA THR A 206 3.91 2.81 -7.38
C THR A 206 3.17 3.55 -8.49
N THR A 207 1.92 3.17 -8.77
CA THR A 207 1.13 3.85 -9.83
C THR A 207 0.81 5.28 -9.41
N VAL A 208 0.36 5.50 -8.17
CA VAL A 208 0.08 6.84 -7.65
C VAL A 208 1.33 7.73 -7.71
N MET A 209 2.48 7.23 -7.23
CA MET A 209 3.75 7.97 -7.24
C MET A 209 4.24 8.28 -8.66
N THR A 210 4.00 7.39 -9.61
CA THR A 210 4.23 7.66 -11.03
C THR A 210 3.34 8.81 -11.51
N ARG A 211 2.04 8.75 -11.22
CA ARG A 211 1.06 9.72 -11.71
C ARG A 211 1.20 11.12 -11.12
N ILE A 212 1.76 11.25 -9.92
CA ILE A 212 2.06 12.55 -9.29
C ILE A 212 3.51 13.03 -9.57
N GLY A 213 4.21 12.41 -10.53
CA GLY A 213 5.49 12.89 -11.05
C GLY A 213 6.70 12.62 -10.16
N ARG A 214 6.64 11.60 -9.30
CA ARG A 214 7.79 11.14 -8.49
C ARG A 214 8.73 10.20 -9.23
N ILE A 215 8.24 9.58 -10.31
CA ILE A 215 8.97 8.63 -11.16
C ILE A 215 8.99 9.18 -12.59
N GLU A 216 10.12 9.04 -13.29
CA GLU A 216 10.27 9.42 -14.70
C GLU A 216 10.77 8.23 -15.53
N GLY A 217 10.00 7.83 -16.54
CA GLY A 217 10.24 6.58 -17.25
C GLY A 217 10.17 5.42 -16.27
N ASN A 218 11.30 4.74 -16.06
CA ASN A 218 11.48 3.68 -15.06
C ASN A 218 12.45 4.05 -13.93
N ASN A 219 12.70 5.36 -13.71
CA ASN A 219 13.69 5.86 -12.75
C ASN A 219 13.06 6.59 -11.56
N MET A 220 13.51 6.24 -10.35
CA MET A 220 13.17 6.93 -9.09
C MET A 220 13.96 8.24 -8.96
N VAL A 221 13.55 9.28 -9.70
CA VAL A 221 14.29 10.55 -9.79
C VAL A 221 14.21 11.42 -8.52
N ASN A 222 13.29 11.09 -7.61
CA ASN A 222 13.12 11.78 -6.31
C ASN A 222 13.63 10.95 -5.11
N VAL A 223 14.41 9.90 -5.35
CA VAL A 223 14.95 9.06 -4.26
C VAL A 223 15.79 9.89 -3.29
N LYS A 224 15.63 9.66 -1.98
CA LYS A 224 16.44 10.37 -0.96
C LYS A 224 17.82 9.73 -0.81
N LEU A 225 18.86 10.55 -0.81
CA LEU A 225 20.27 10.14 -0.71
C LEU A 225 20.65 9.79 0.74
N ILE A 226 20.14 8.66 1.25
CA ILE A 226 20.27 8.30 2.68
C ILE A 226 21.43 7.35 2.99
N ASN A 227 22.08 6.77 1.97
CA ASN A 227 23.25 5.89 2.12
C ASN A 227 24.08 5.84 0.84
N ASP A 228 25.29 5.31 0.92
CA ASP A 228 26.25 5.26 -0.19
C ASP A 228 25.72 4.52 -1.41
N LYS A 229 24.94 3.44 -1.21
CA LYS A 229 24.34 2.67 -2.31
C LYS A 229 23.34 3.51 -3.11
N ILE A 230 22.50 4.28 -2.42
CA ILE A 230 21.50 5.13 -3.07
C ILE A 230 22.17 6.36 -3.68
N LEU A 231 23.21 6.89 -3.03
CA LEU A 231 24.03 7.97 -3.59
C LEU A 231 24.67 7.54 -4.91
N ASP A 232 25.41 6.43 -4.94
CA ASP A 232 26.03 5.90 -6.17
C ASP A 232 25.01 5.68 -7.30
N ARG A 233 23.84 5.11 -6.97
CA ARG A 233 22.74 4.96 -7.93
C ARG A 233 22.27 6.31 -8.48
N GLY A 234 22.08 7.31 -7.61
CA GLY A 234 21.68 8.65 -7.99
C GLY A 234 22.73 9.32 -8.90
N VAL A 235 24.02 9.19 -8.57
CA VAL A 235 25.11 9.75 -9.38
C VAL A 235 25.12 9.13 -10.77
N LYS A 236 25.06 7.80 -10.87
CA LYS A 236 25.01 7.09 -12.15
C LYS A 236 23.78 7.49 -12.98
N MET A 237 22.63 7.66 -12.34
CA MET A 237 21.40 8.12 -13.00
C MET A 237 21.56 9.55 -13.55
N LEU A 238 22.15 10.46 -12.78
CA LEU A 238 22.41 11.83 -13.21
C LEU A 238 23.43 11.87 -14.35
N MET A 239 24.52 11.12 -14.26
CA MET A 239 25.52 10.97 -15.32
C MET A 239 24.88 10.52 -16.63
N GLN A 240 24.01 9.51 -16.58
CA GLN A 240 23.31 9.01 -17.75
C GLN A 240 22.35 10.05 -18.35
N LYS A 241 21.55 10.72 -17.50
CA LYS A 241 20.53 11.68 -17.95
C LYS A 241 21.11 13.01 -18.44
N ALA A 242 22.21 13.48 -17.86
CA ALA A 242 22.87 14.74 -18.18
C ALA A 242 24.12 14.59 -19.06
N GLU A 243 24.43 13.36 -19.49
CA GLU A 243 25.64 13.03 -20.26
C GLU A 243 26.97 13.45 -19.60
N ILE A 244 27.00 13.52 -18.26
CA ILE A 244 28.18 13.86 -17.47
C ILE A 244 29.10 12.64 -17.38
N LYS A 245 30.34 12.76 -17.85
CA LYS A 245 31.33 11.66 -17.82
C LYS A 245 32.09 11.54 -16.50
N ASN A 246 32.21 12.62 -15.74
CA ASN A 246 32.95 12.63 -14.49
C ASN A 246 32.03 12.33 -13.30
N TYR A 247 32.36 11.26 -12.57
CA TYR A 247 31.57 10.82 -11.41
C TYR A 247 31.56 11.83 -10.26
N GLU A 248 32.71 12.42 -9.92
CA GLU A 248 32.82 13.39 -8.81
C GLU A 248 32.10 14.70 -9.13
N GLU A 249 32.10 15.12 -10.40
CA GLU A 249 31.30 16.25 -10.87
C GLU A 249 29.80 15.99 -10.68
N ALA A 250 29.29 14.86 -11.20
CA ALA A 250 27.89 14.48 -11.04
C ALA A 250 27.50 14.31 -9.57
N LYS A 251 28.38 13.72 -8.75
CA LYS A 251 28.18 13.58 -7.30
C LYS A 251 28.07 14.92 -6.60
N SER A 252 28.94 15.87 -6.93
CA SER A 252 28.89 17.23 -6.37
C SER A 252 27.58 17.94 -6.71
N ILE A 253 27.14 17.87 -7.97
CA ILE A 253 25.87 18.44 -8.42
C ILE A 253 24.69 17.79 -7.70
N LEU A 254 24.67 16.47 -7.63
CA LEU A 254 23.59 15.72 -6.97
C LEU A 254 23.49 16.08 -5.48
N LEU A 255 24.62 16.15 -4.76
CA LEU A 255 24.64 16.53 -3.34
C LEU A 255 24.20 17.98 -3.13
N ALA A 256 24.51 18.88 -4.06
CA ALA A 256 24.08 20.28 -3.98
C ALA A 256 22.56 20.47 -4.17
N HIS A 257 21.90 19.54 -4.88
CA HIS A 257 20.48 19.64 -5.22
C HIS A 257 19.58 18.63 -4.52
N GLY A 258 20.13 17.61 -3.87
CA GLY A 258 19.38 16.64 -3.06
C GLY A 258 18.73 15.50 -3.84
N THR A 259 18.14 15.77 -5.02
CA THR A 259 17.55 14.75 -5.89
C THR A 259 18.06 14.83 -7.33
N VAL A 260 17.92 13.72 -8.07
CA VAL A 260 18.29 13.68 -9.50
C VAL A 260 17.39 14.64 -10.30
N LYS A 261 16.11 14.74 -9.93
CA LYS A 261 15.17 15.66 -10.57
C LYS A 261 15.59 17.12 -10.41
N GLU A 262 15.84 17.57 -9.19
CA GLU A 262 16.25 18.96 -8.91
C GLU A 262 17.62 19.28 -9.54
N ALA A 263 18.54 18.31 -9.56
CA ALA A 263 19.82 18.44 -10.25
C ALA A 263 19.64 18.64 -11.77
N MET A 264 18.80 17.81 -12.42
CA MET A 264 18.49 17.93 -13.85
C MET A 264 17.82 19.27 -14.18
N GLU A 265 16.86 19.71 -13.37
CA GLU A 265 16.20 21.02 -13.54
C GLU A 265 17.20 22.18 -13.44
N ASN A 266 18.18 22.10 -12.54
CA ASN A 266 19.23 23.11 -12.44
C ASN A 266 20.15 23.13 -13.67
N ILE A 267 20.56 21.95 -14.15
CA ILE A 267 21.41 21.82 -15.35
C ILE A 267 20.70 22.43 -16.56
N MET A 268 19.43 22.10 -16.78
CA MET A 268 18.66 22.63 -17.91
C MET A 268 18.51 24.16 -17.86
N LYS A 269 18.30 24.75 -16.67
CA LYS A 269 18.21 26.21 -16.49
C LYS A 269 19.51 26.95 -16.83
N LYS A 270 20.67 26.31 -16.74
CA LYS A 270 21.97 26.92 -17.10
C LYS A 270 22.25 26.91 -18.60
N HIS A 271 21.48 26.16 -19.39
CA HIS A 271 21.65 26.03 -20.84
C HIS A 271 20.64 26.88 -21.65
N ILE A 272 19.81 27.67 -20.96
CA ILE A 272 18.88 28.67 -21.52
C ILE A 272 19.41 30.05 -21.15
#